data_AF-A0A358E0P6-F1
#
_entry.id   AF-A0A358E0P6-F1
#
_cell.length_a   1.000
_cell.length_b   1.000
_cell.length_c   1.000
_cell.angle_alpha   90.00
_cell.angle_beta   90.00
_cell.angle_gamma   90.00
#
_symmetry.space_group_name_H-M   'P 1'
#
loop_
_entity.id
_entity.type
_entity.pdbx_description
1 polymer ?
#
loop_
_entity_poly.entity_id
_entity_poly.type
_entity_poly.pdbx_seq_one_letter_code
_entity_poly.pdbx_strand_id
1 'polypeptide(L)'
;MLAEPQLLVALVLAHLLADFYFQPFTWVQQRNERHALALPLYLHAIIHGILAAAAMFLFSSTISIASIGVGAIVVAVSHFKIDVIKSYCKQNTTSFVVDQIAHIVVILGVFLYAT
;
A
#
# COMPACT_ATOMS: atom_id res chain seq x y z
N MET A 1 11.60 19.87 -11.15
CA MET A 1 10.78 18.66 -10.99
C MET A 1 10.51 18.11 -12.37
N LEU A 2 11.21 17.05 -12.77
CA LEU A 2 10.76 16.28 -13.93
C LEU A 2 9.51 15.53 -13.44
N ALA A 3 8.38 15.73 -14.09
CA ALA A 3 7.22 14.89 -13.79
C ALA A 3 7.59 13.46 -14.17
N GLU A 4 7.61 12.54 -13.22
CA GLU A 4 7.80 11.10 -13.45
C GLU A 4 6.44 10.37 -13.35
N PRO A 5 5.50 10.62 -14.27
CA PRO A 5 4.17 10.01 -14.21
C PRO A 5 4.25 8.48 -14.24
N GLN A 6 5.28 7.91 -14.87
CA GLN A 6 5.53 6.46 -14.87
C GLN A 6 5.70 5.89 -13.46
N LEU A 7 6.31 6.65 -12.54
CA LEU A 7 6.50 6.20 -11.16
C LEU A 7 5.16 6.16 -10.42
N LEU A 8 4.32 7.18 -10.58
CA LEU A 8 3.00 7.21 -9.97
C LEU A 8 2.16 6.02 -10.47
N VAL A 9 2.18 5.74 -11.78
CA VAL A 9 1.51 4.57 -12.35
C VAL A 9 2.08 3.28 -11.76
N ALA A 10 3.39 3.15 -11.63
CA ALA A 10 4.04 1.97 -11.04
C ALA A 10 3.65 1.76 -9.57
N LEU A 11 3.57 2.82 -8.76
CA LEU A 11 3.13 2.75 -7.37
C LEU A 11 1.66 2.33 -7.25
N VAL A 12 0.78 2.85 -8.11
CA VAL A 12 -0.63 2.43 -8.14
C VAL A 12 -0.75 0.97 -8.57
N LEU A 13 0.01 0.53 -9.58
CA LEU A 13 0.02 -0.87 -10.00
C LEU A 13 0.54 -1.80 -8.91
N ALA A 14 1.61 -1.42 -8.21
CA ALA A 14 2.14 -2.15 -7.07
C ALA A 14 1.06 -2.35 -5.99
N HIS A 15 0.31 -1.30 -5.65
CA HIS A 15 -0.81 -1.36 -4.73
C HIS A 15 -1.92 -2.31 -5.20
N LEU A 16 -2.34 -2.21 -6.46
CA LEU A 16 -3.36 -3.09 -7.03
C LEU A 16 -2.94 -4.57 -7.02
N LEU A 17 -1.69 -4.85 -7.37
CA LEU A 17 -1.15 -6.22 -7.32
C LEU A 17 -1.16 -6.75 -5.88
N ALA A 18 -0.73 -5.95 -4.92
CA ALA A 18 -0.74 -6.35 -3.52
C ALA A 18 -2.16 -6.61 -2.99
N ASP A 19 -3.10 -5.67 -3.19
CA ASP A 19 -4.48 -5.76 -2.68
C ASP A 19 -5.35 -6.82 -3.33
N PHE A 20 -5.13 -7.15 -4.61
CA PHE A 20 -6.03 -8.03 -5.35
C PHE A 20 -5.40 -9.33 -5.82
N TYR A 21 -4.12 -9.31 -6.20
CA TYR A 21 -3.42 -10.50 -6.69
C TYR A 21 -2.74 -11.28 -5.56
N PHE A 22 -2.04 -10.58 -4.67
CA PHE A 22 -1.29 -11.20 -3.57
C PHE A 22 -2.07 -11.33 -2.26
N GLN A 23 -3.29 -10.80 -2.19
CA GLN A 23 -4.18 -10.95 -1.03
C GLN A 23 -5.28 -11.99 -1.33
N PRO A 24 -5.09 -13.27 -0.97
CA PRO A 24 -6.13 -14.28 -1.15
C PRO A 24 -7.33 -14.02 -0.23
N PHE A 25 -8.51 -14.51 -0.64
CA PHE A 25 -9.76 -14.32 0.11
C PHE A 25 -9.68 -14.81 1.56
N THR A 26 -8.92 -15.88 1.83
CA THR A 26 -8.72 -16.40 3.20
C THR A 26 -8.04 -15.40 4.12
N TRP A 27 -7.15 -14.53 3.60
CA TRP A 27 -6.51 -13.47 4.38
C TRP A 27 -7.52 -12.40 4.76
N VAL A 28 -8.40 -12.03 3.81
CA VAL A 28 -9.50 -11.08 4.04
C VAL A 28 -10.45 -11.59 5.12
N GLN A 29 -10.82 -12.87 5.07
CA GLN A 29 -11.66 -13.49 6.10
C GLN A 29 -10.98 -13.44 7.48
N GLN A 30 -9.71 -13.85 7.57
CA GLN A 30 -8.97 -13.80 8.84
C GLN A 30 -8.82 -12.38 9.38
N ARG A 31 -8.56 -11.39 8.52
CA ARG A 31 -8.53 -9.97 8.90
C ARG A 31 -9.86 -9.54 9.52
N ASN A 32 -10.98 -9.93 8.93
CA ASN A 32 -12.29 -9.50 9.41
C ASN A 32 -12.73 -10.22 10.70
N GLU A 33 -12.21 -11.42 10.97
CA GLU A 33 -12.48 -12.18 12.20
C GLU A 33 -11.53 -11.83 13.36
N ARG A 34 -10.25 -11.57 13.06
CA ARG A 34 -9.18 -11.42 14.06
C ARG A 34 -8.58 -10.01 14.11
N HIS A 35 -8.96 -9.13 13.19
CA HIS A 35 -8.52 -7.74 13.14
C HIS A 35 -6.99 -7.61 13.19
N ALA A 36 -6.45 -6.77 14.08
CA ALA A 36 -5.02 -6.56 14.25
C ALA A 36 -4.22 -7.82 14.68
N LEU A 37 -4.90 -8.89 15.11
CA LEU A 37 -4.27 -10.18 15.45
C LEU A 37 -4.14 -11.10 14.24
N ALA A 38 -4.67 -10.73 13.07
CA ALA A 38 -4.54 -11.50 11.85
C ALA A 38 -3.10 -11.38 11.30
N LEU A 39 -2.32 -12.46 11.44
CA LEU A 39 -0.97 -12.56 10.85
C LEU A 39 -0.93 -12.17 9.36
N PRO A 40 -1.91 -12.53 8.51
CA PRO A 40 -1.94 -12.08 7.12
C PRO A 40 -1.86 -10.58 6.91
N LEU A 41 -2.34 -9.77 7.86
CA LEU A 41 -2.35 -8.31 7.76
C LEU A 41 -0.92 -7.75 7.77
N TYR A 42 -0.02 -8.36 8.56
CA TYR A 42 1.40 -8.00 8.60
C TYR A 42 2.11 -8.43 7.32
N LEU A 43 1.83 -9.64 6.83
CA LEU A 43 2.40 -10.12 5.57
C LEU A 43 1.95 -9.25 4.39
N HIS A 44 0.67 -8.88 4.36
CA HIS A 44 0.09 -7.98 3.36
C HIS A 44 0.78 -6.62 3.34
N ALA A 45 0.94 -5.99 4.51
CA ALA A 45 1.63 -4.72 4.64
C ALA A 45 3.11 -4.79 4.18
N ILE A 46 3.81 -5.89 4.47
CA ILE A 46 5.18 -6.11 4.02
C ILE A 46 5.24 -6.22 2.49
N ILE A 47 4.31 -6.96 1.87
CA ILE A 47 4.22 -7.08 0.41
C ILE A 47 4.04 -5.70 -0.24
N HIS A 48 3.17 -4.86 0.31
CA HIS A 48 2.99 -3.47 -0.13
C HIS A 48 4.28 -2.65 -0.05
N GLY A 49 4.99 -2.72 1.08
CA GLY A 49 6.28 -2.03 1.23
C GLY A 49 7.32 -2.49 0.22
N ILE A 50 7.45 -3.80 -0.01
CA ILE A 50 8.39 -4.38 -0.98
C ILE A 50 8.05 -3.94 -2.40
N LEU A 51 6.78 -4.01 -2.81
CA LEU A 51 6.37 -3.64 -4.15
C LEU A 51 6.49 -2.13 -4.39
N ALA A 52 6.20 -1.29 -3.39
CA ALA A 52 6.45 0.15 -3.47
C ALA A 52 7.95 0.46 -3.58
N ALA A 53 8.81 -0.22 -2.81
CA ALA A 53 10.27 -0.09 -2.94
C ALA A 53 10.75 -0.47 -4.34
N ALA A 54 10.25 -1.59 -4.88
CA ALA A 54 10.57 -2.04 -6.22
C ALA A 54 10.10 -1.05 -7.29
N ALA A 55 8.90 -0.49 -7.15
CA ALA A 55 8.39 0.54 -8.06
C ALA A 55 9.28 1.79 -8.05
N MET A 56 9.65 2.33 -6.88
CA MET A 56 10.54 3.48 -6.79
C MET A 56 11.94 3.20 -7.35
N PHE A 57 12.49 2.02 -7.06
CA PHE A 57 13.82 1.63 -7.53
C PHE A 57 13.89 1.42 -9.05
N LEU A 58 12.85 0.83 -9.65
CA LEU A 58 12.85 0.47 -11.07
C LEU A 58 12.38 1.60 -11.99
N PHE A 59 11.50 2.48 -11.50
CA PHE A 59 10.84 3.50 -12.32
C PHE A 59 11.31 4.93 -12.03
N SER A 60 12.33 5.10 -11.17
CA SER A 60 13.02 6.37 -10.98
C SER A 60 14.51 6.16 -10.76
N SER A 61 15.34 6.90 -11.49
CA SER A 61 16.80 6.87 -11.35
C SER A 61 17.34 7.95 -10.41
N THR A 62 16.48 8.87 -9.94
CA THR A 62 16.88 10.04 -9.15
C THR A 62 16.63 9.86 -7.65
N ILE A 63 15.81 8.89 -7.25
CA ILE A 63 15.46 8.67 -5.83
C ILE A 63 16.64 8.00 -5.11
N SER A 64 17.05 8.57 -3.98
CA SER A 64 18.09 7.97 -3.13
C SER A 64 17.59 6.67 -2.47
N ILE A 65 18.49 5.72 -2.20
CA ILE A 65 18.16 4.46 -1.49
C ILE A 65 17.50 4.74 -0.13
N ALA A 66 17.93 5.80 0.56
CA ALA A 66 17.34 6.21 1.83
C ALA A 66 15.87 6.65 1.66
N SER A 67 15.58 7.46 0.64
CA SER A 67 14.22 7.90 0.31
C SER A 67 13.32 6.72 -0.09
N ILE A 68 13.84 5.75 -0.84
CA ILE A 68 13.12 4.50 -1.17
C ILE A 68 12.75 3.75 0.12
N GLY A 69 13.72 3.59 1.03
CA GLY A 69 13.48 2.91 2.31
C GLY A 69 12.41 3.60 3.16
N VAL A 70 12.46 4.93 3.27
CA VAL A 70 11.46 5.73 3.99
C VAL A 70 10.09 5.59 3.32
N GLY A 71 10.00 5.76 2.00
CA GLY A 71 8.74 5.62 1.26
C GLY A 71 8.11 4.24 1.43
N ALA A 72 8.91 3.18 1.36
CA ALA A 72 8.45 1.80 1.54
C ALA A 72 7.90 1.54 2.95
N ILE A 73 8.59 2.05 3.99
CA ILE A 73 8.12 1.96 5.38
C ILE A 73 6.82 2.73 5.56
N VAL A 74 6.72 3.94 5.00
CA VAL A 74 5.50 4.75 5.06
C VAL A 74 4.33 3.98 4.45
N VAL A 75 4.49 3.46 3.23
CA VAL A 75 3.46 2.64 2.56
C VAL A 75 3.06 1.44 3.42
N ALA A 76 4.01 0.64 3.88
CA ALA A 76 3.71 -0.57 4.66
C ALA A 76 2.96 -0.24 5.96
N VAL A 77 3.43 0.73 6.72
CA VAL A 77 2.85 1.10 8.02
C VAL A 77 1.47 1.74 7.85
N SER A 78 1.30 2.63 6.87
CA SER A 78 -0.01 3.22 6.61
C SER A 78 -1.00 2.18 6.11
N HIS A 79 -0.58 1.29 5.21
CA HIS A 79 -1.44 0.25 4.65
C HIS A 79 -1.95 -0.67 5.76
N PHE A 80 -1.05 -1.16 6.61
CA PHE A 80 -1.40 -1.92 7.81
C PHE A 80 -2.46 -1.22 8.66
N LYS A 81 -2.25 0.07 8.98
CA LYS A 81 -3.19 0.82 9.83
C LYS A 81 -4.55 1.00 9.18
N ILE A 82 -4.57 1.31 7.89
CA ILE A 82 -5.82 1.50 7.13
C ILE A 82 -6.59 0.17 7.07
N ASP A 83 -5.93 -0.95 6.76
CA ASP A 83 -6.55 -2.27 6.71
C ASP A 83 -7.06 -2.74 8.09
N VAL A 84 -6.35 -2.43 9.17
CA VAL A 84 -6.84 -2.67 10.54
C VAL A 84 -8.12 -1.87 10.78
N ILE A 85 -8.15 -0.57 10.47
CA ILE A 85 -9.34 0.27 10.64
C ILE A 85 -10.50 -0.28 9.82
N LYS A 86 -10.28 -0.60 8.54
CA LYS A 86 -11.26 -1.20 7.63
C LYS A 86 -11.86 -2.49 8.20
N SER A 87 -11.04 -3.30 8.89
CA SER A 87 -11.51 -4.56 9.49
C SER A 87 -12.59 -4.37 10.57
N TYR A 88 -12.66 -3.19 11.19
CA TYR A 88 -13.70 -2.84 12.17
C TYR A 88 -14.91 -2.14 11.53
N CYS A 89 -14.85 -1.79 10.24
CA CYS A 89 -15.94 -1.16 9.53
C CYS A 89 -16.96 -2.18 8.99
N LYS A 90 -18.13 -1.67 8.57
CA LYS A 90 -19.13 -2.49 7.85
C LYS A 90 -18.53 -2.98 6.53
N GLN A 91 -18.64 -4.27 6.24
CA GLN A 91 -18.12 -4.86 5.01
C GLN A 91 -19.06 -4.59 3.84
N ASN A 92 -18.99 -3.38 3.29
CA ASN A 92 -19.81 -2.92 2.17
C ASN A 92 -18.97 -2.09 1.18
N THR A 93 -19.57 -1.73 0.04
CA THR A 93 -18.90 -0.98 -1.03
C THR A 93 -18.39 0.40 -0.56
N THR A 94 -19.12 1.08 0.34
CA THR A 94 -18.71 2.39 0.85
C THR A 94 -17.40 2.29 1.64
N SER A 95 -17.30 1.36 2.58
CA SER A 95 -16.07 1.13 3.34
C SER A 95 -14.91 0.72 2.43
N PHE A 96 -15.18 -0.08 1.39
CA PHE A 96 -14.18 -0.43 0.39
C PHE A 96 -13.68 0.79 -0.39
N VAL A 97 -14.57 1.68 -0.85
CA VAL A 97 -14.17 2.88 -1.61
C VAL A 97 -13.36 3.84 -0.73
N VAL A 98 -13.79 4.06 0.52
CA VAL A 98 -13.07 4.92 1.47
C VAL A 98 -11.67 4.37 1.75
N ASP A 99 -11.55 3.05 1.89
CA ASP A 99 -10.28 2.36 2.06
C ASP A 99 -9.34 2.55 0.86
N GLN A 100 -9.80 2.30 -0.38
CA GLN A 100 -8.98 2.53 -1.57
C GLN A 100 -8.55 4.00 -1.68
N ILE A 101 -9.44 4.97 -1.38
CA ILE A 101 -9.08 6.40 -1.38
C ILE A 101 -7.98 6.70 -0.37
N ALA A 102 -8.07 6.16 0.85
CA ALA A 102 -7.06 6.36 1.88
C ALA A 102 -5.68 5.85 1.42
N HIS A 103 -5.62 4.68 0.79
CA HIS A 103 -4.38 4.14 0.23
C HIS A 103 -3.84 4.99 -0.92
N ILE A 104 -4.69 5.47 -1.84
CA ILE A 104 -4.27 6.37 -2.91
C ILE A 104 -3.69 7.68 -2.37
N VAL A 105 -4.26 8.25 -1.30
CA VAL A 105 -3.73 9.46 -0.65
C VAL A 105 -2.31 9.22 -0.13
N VAL A 106 -2.04 8.07 0.48
CA VAL A 106 -0.68 7.70 0.90
C VAL A 106 0.26 7.61 -0.29
N ILE A 107 -0.14 6.92 -1.36
CA ILE A 107 0.68 6.75 -2.57
C ILE A 107 1.04 8.10 -3.16
N LEU A 108 0.08 9.03 -3.25
CA LEU A 108 0.33 10.39 -3.71
C LEU A 108 1.30 11.14 -2.80
N GLY A 109 1.16 11.00 -1.48
CA GLY A 109 2.09 11.59 -0.52
C GLY A 109 3.52 11.05 -0.66
N VAL A 110 3.69 9.74 -0.87
CA VAL A 110 4.98 9.09 -1.09
C VAL A 110 5.59 9.50 -2.43
N PHE A 111 4.78 9.57 -3.49
CA PHE A 111 5.20 10.07 -4.80
C PHE A 111 5.73 11.50 -4.68
N LEU A 112 4.97 12.41 -4.08
CA LEU A 112 5.37 13.81 -3.88
C LEU A 112 6.57 13.99 -2.96
N TYR A 113 6.78 13.07 -2.00
CA TYR A 113 7.97 13.06 -1.16
C TYR A 113 9.23 12.64 -1.93
N ALA A 114 9.08 11.69 -2.87
CA ALA A 114 10.20 11.08 -3.57
C ALA A 114 10.67 11.85 -4.81
N THR A 115 9.80 12.65 -5.44
CA THR A 115 10.07 13.43 -6.67
C THR A 115 10.19 14.92 -6.42
#